data_AF-A0ABD3SYW1-F1
#
_entry.id   AF-A0ABD3SYW1-F1
#
_cell.length_a   1.000
_cell.length_b   1.000
_cell.length_c   1.000
_cell.angle_alpha   90.00
_cell.angle_beta   90.00
_cell.angle_gamma   90.00
#
_symmetry.space_group_name_H-M   'P 1'
#
loop_
_entity.id
_entity.type
_entity.pdbx_description
1 polymer ?
#
loop_
_entity_poly.entity_id
_entity_poly.type
_entity_poly.pdbx_seq_one_letter_code
_entity_poly.pdbx_strand_id
1 'polypeptide(L)'
;MKSKESDQSHIMTSQALLVEILRDLKHAFWPFQLDHARSPFIRAAQAAHCFNGSTNTNESALELASEKAARHRMQRGVWTSVRFGDMRRALSACERLILLKTDPKELRDYAVLLYHCGFYEESLQYFKLYQDDTKQSDSTKDLEEEAVEKLIIRLNLILMEAGWSRQSDHRSSLFNNSDPW
;
A
#
# COMPACT_ATOMS: atom_id res chain seq x y z
N MET A 1 -35.81 0.40 39.67
CA MET A 1 -35.66 1.46 38.66
C MET A 1 -34.34 1.21 37.93
N LYS A 2 -34.41 0.66 36.71
CA LYS A 2 -33.26 0.23 35.92
C LYS A 2 -33.35 0.94 34.58
N SER A 3 -32.56 2.00 34.39
CA SER A 3 -32.25 2.61 33.08
C SER A 3 -31.50 3.94 33.28
N LYS A 4 -30.17 3.88 33.40
CA LYS A 4 -29.27 5.03 33.18
C LYS A 4 -27.87 4.59 32.68
N GLU A 5 -27.78 3.44 32.00
CA GLU A 5 -26.52 2.89 31.46
C GLU A 5 -26.54 2.69 29.94
N SER A 6 -27.53 3.22 29.22
CA SER A 6 -27.65 2.99 27.76
C SER A 6 -26.82 3.96 26.91
N ASP A 7 -26.44 5.13 27.43
CA ASP A 7 -25.86 6.22 26.63
C ASP A 7 -24.32 6.23 26.57
N GLN A 8 -23.64 5.33 27.28
CA GLN A 8 -22.17 5.20 27.22
C GLN A 8 -21.65 4.40 26.03
N SER A 9 -22.54 3.82 25.23
CA SER A 9 -22.20 2.88 24.15
C SER A 9 -21.56 3.52 22.90
N HIS A 10 -21.42 4.85 22.85
CA HIS A 10 -20.87 5.60 21.70
C HIS A 10 -19.86 6.70 22.08
N ILE A 11 -19.15 6.57 23.20
CA ILE A 11 -18.05 7.50 23.50
C ILE A 11 -16.84 7.11 22.64
N MET A 12 -16.74 7.70 21.45
CA MET A 12 -15.57 7.61 20.59
C MET A 12 -14.37 8.21 21.33
N THR A 13 -13.33 7.40 21.55
CA THR A 13 -12.07 7.92 22.10
C THR A 13 -11.33 8.71 21.03
N SER A 14 -10.48 9.66 21.44
CA SER A 14 -9.62 10.39 20.50
C SER A 14 -8.73 9.46 19.67
N GLN A 15 -8.30 8.34 20.25
CA GLN A 15 -7.55 7.31 19.54
C GLN A 15 -8.41 6.59 18.50
N ALA A 16 -9.64 6.19 18.83
CA ALA A 16 -10.54 5.52 17.88
C ALA A 16 -10.89 6.45 16.70
N LEU A 17 -11.18 7.72 16.98
CA LEU A 17 -11.39 8.74 15.94
C LEU A 17 -10.15 8.91 15.04
N LEU A 18 -8.95 8.94 15.64
CA LEU A 18 -7.71 9.04 14.86
C LEU A 18 -7.52 7.84 13.94
N VAL A 19 -7.80 6.62 14.41
CA VAL A 19 -7.71 5.39 13.60
C VAL A 19 -8.70 5.44 12.43
N GLU A 20 -9.93 5.92 12.66
CA GLU A 20 -10.94 6.08 11.62
C GLU A 20 -10.49 7.09 10.55
N ILE A 21 -10.06 8.29 10.98
CA ILE A 21 -9.53 9.31 10.07
C ILE A 21 -8.36 8.77 9.23
N LEU A 22 -7.43 8.02 9.84
CA LEU A 22 -6.29 7.47 9.12
C LEU A 22 -6.71 6.38 8.12
N ARG A 23 -7.69 5.54 8.46
CA ARG A 23 -8.26 4.57 7.52
C ARG A 23 -8.93 5.27 6.36
N ASP A 24 -9.73 6.30 6.60
CA ASP A 24 -10.37 7.08 5.54
C ASP A 24 -9.35 7.75 4.62
N LEU A 25 -8.31 8.35 5.19
CA LEU A 25 -7.21 8.94 4.43
C LEU A 25 -6.49 7.87 3.58
N LYS A 26 -6.15 6.72 4.17
CA LYS A 26 -5.54 5.60 3.45
C LYS A 26 -6.39 5.17 2.25
N HIS A 27 -7.70 5.01 2.43
CA HIS A 27 -8.60 4.59 1.36
C HIS A 27 -8.77 5.68 0.28
N ALA A 28 -8.95 6.95 0.69
CA ALA A 28 -9.11 8.08 -0.22
C ALA A 28 -7.87 8.29 -1.10
N PHE A 29 -6.68 8.08 -0.54
CA PHE A 29 -5.41 8.27 -1.24
C PHE A 29 -4.82 6.97 -1.80
N TRP A 30 -5.47 5.82 -1.67
CA TRP A 30 -4.95 4.57 -2.21
C TRP A 30 -4.81 4.66 -3.74
N PRO A 31 -3.61 4.45 -4.31
CA PRO A 31 -3.38 4.67 -5.75
C PRO A 31 -4.13 3.70 -6.66
N PHE A 32 -4.35 2.47 -6.19
CA PHE A 32 -4.91 1.37 -6.97
C PHE A 32 -6.42 1.28 -6.76
N GLN A 33 -7.17 2.18 -7.40
CA GLN A 33 -8.60 2.35 -7.12
C GLN A 33 -9.52 1.41 -7.90
N LEU A 34 -9.03 0.76 -8.97
CA LEU A 34 -9.81 -0.16 -9.80
C LEU A 34 -10.31 -1.35 -8.99
N ASP A 35 -11.59 -1.72 -9.14
CA ASP A 35 -12.27 -2.84 -8.45
C ASP A 35 -12.42 -2.69 -6.92
N HIS A 36 -13.39 -1.90 -6.48
CA HIS A 36 -13.71 -1.70 -5.05
C HIS A 36 -14.20 -2.96 -4.31
N ALA A 37 -14.49 -4.07 -5.01
CA ALA A 37 -14.88 -5.32 -4.36
C ALA A 37 -13.66 -6.04 -3.73
N ARG A 38 -12.44 -5.63 -4.10
CA ARG A 38 -11.18 -6.18 -3.59
C ARG A 38 -10.57 -5.29 -2.53
N SER A 39 -9.81 -5.89 -1.63
CA SER A 39 -9.04 -5.14 -0.63
C SER A 39 -8.01 -4.21 -1.30
N PRO A 40 -7.66 -3.09 -0.66
CA PRO A 40 -6.58 -2.21 -1.12
C PRO A 40 -5.30 -2.99 -1.47
N PHE A 41 -4.92 -3.93 -0.60
CA PHE A 41 -3.79 -4.83 -0.79
C PHE A 41 -3.83 -5.59 -2.12
N ILE A 42 -4.91 -6.32 -2.39
CA ILE A 42 -5.02 -7.14 -3.61
C ILE A 42 -4.94 -6.28 -4.86
N ARG A 43 -5.56 -5.08 -4.86
CA ARG A 43 -5.48 -4.15 -5.99
C ARG A 43 -4.03 -3.70 -6.25
N ALA A 44 -3.27 -3.44 -5.20
CA ALA A 44 -1.85 -3.11 -5.32
C ALA A 44 -0.99 -4.32 -5.74
N ALA A 45 -1.28 -5.52 -5.23
CA ALA A 45 -0.60 -6.74 -5.62
C ALA A 45 -0.89 -7.12 -7.09
N GLN A 46 -2.11 -6.86 -7.57
CA GLN A 46 -2.50 -6.98 -8.98
C GLN A 46 -1.72 -6.03 -9.87
N ALA A 47 -1.60 -4.76 -9.48
CA ALA A 47 -0.79 -3.78 -10.20
C ALA A 47 0.70 -4.16 -10.23
N ALA A 48 1.17 -4.94 -9.25
CA ALA A 48 2.51 -5.52 -9.25
C ALA A 48 2.61 -6.83 -10.06
N HIS A 49 1.56 -7.27 -10.76
CA HIS A 49 1.44 -8.58 -11.41
C HIS A 49 1.76 -9.76 -10.48
N CYS A 50 1.52 -9.61 -9.18
CA CYS A 50 1.73 -10.64 -8.17
C CYS A 50 0.41 -11.34 -7.77
N PHE A 51 -0.66 -11.15 -8.53
CA PHE A 51 -1.97 -11.77 -8.33
C PHE A 51 -2.44 -12.46 -9.62
N ASN A 52 -2.89 -13.72 -9.54
CA ASN A 52 -3.22 -14.56 -10.70
C ASN A 52 -4.72 -14.64 -11.05
N GLY A 53 -5.61 -13.94 -10.36
CA GLY A 53 -7.02 -13.92 -10.76
C GLY A 53 -7.14 -13.21 -12.11
N SER A 54 -7.58 -13.94 -13.14
CA SER A 54 -7.58 -13.50 -14.53
C SER A 54 -8.23 -12.12 -14.69
N THR A 55 -7.42 -11.13 -15.07
CA THR A 55 -7.91 -9.81 -15.48
C THR A 55 -7.88 -9.78 -16.99
N ASN A 56 -9.01 -10.12 -17.61
CA ASN A 56 -9.29 -9.73 -18.99
C ASN A 56 -9.64 -8.23 -18.98
N THR A 57 -8.68 -7.38 -18.62
CA THR A 57 -8.85 -5.93 -18.65
C THR A 57 -8.56 -5.46 -20.06
N ASN A 58 -9.63 -5.33 -20.86
CA ASN A 58 -9.61 -4.50 -22.05
C ASN A 58 -9.34 -3.07 -21.61
N GLU A 59 -8.08 -2.64 -21.62
CA GLU A 59 -7.69 -1.26 -21.28
C GLU A 59 -8.55 -0.27 -22.06
N SER A 60 -9.34 0.53 -21.32
CA SER A 60 -10.20 1.53 -21.93
C SER A 60 -9.36 2.71 -22.41
N ALA A 61 -9.75 3.36 -23.51
CA ALA A 61 -9.08 4.56 -24.00
C ALA A 61 -8.98 5.68 -22.93
N LEU A 62 -9.88 5.66 -21.95
CA LEU A 62 -9.91 6.57 -20.80
C LEU A 62 -8.78 6.31 -19.81
N GLU A 63 -8.48 5.04 -19.52
CA GLU A 63 -7.38 4.64 -18.63
C GLU A 63 -6.04 5.00 -19.25
N LEU A 64 -5.85 4.69 -20.53
CA LEU A 64 -4.62 4.99 -21.27
C LEU A 64 -4.36 6.51 -21.34
N ALA A 65 -5.41 7.31 -21.56
CA ALA A 65 -5.31 8.77 -21.49
C ALA A 65 -4.99 9.27 -20.07
N SER A 66 -5.57 8.66 -19.04
CA SER A 66 -5.35 9.02 -17.64
C SER A 66 -3.94 8.67 -17.17
N GLU A 67 -3.42 7.51 -17.57
CA GLU A 67 -2.04 7.08 -17.30
C GLU A 67 -1.04 8.00 -17.98
N LYS A 68 -1.23 8.32 -19.27
CA LYS A 68 -0.37 9.26 -20.00
C LYS A 68 -0.34 10.64 -19.34
N ALA A 69 -1.49 11.13 -18.87
CA ALA A 69 -1.58 12.38 -18.13
C ALA A 69 -0.91 12.31 -16.75
N ALA A 70 -1.07 11.21 -16.02
CA ALA A 70 -0.42 10.98 -14.73
C ALA A 70 1.11 10.95 -14.89
N ARG A 71 1.63 10.21 -15.88
CA ARG A 71 3.06 10.15 -16.19
C ARG A 71 3.65 11.52 -16.50
N HIS A 72 2.96 12.31 -17.33
CA HIS A 72 3.39 13.68 -17.64
C HIS A 72 3.41 14.58 -16.39
N ARG A 73 2.44 14.43 -15.48
CA ARG A 73 2.42 15.17 -14.20
C ARG A 73 3.57 14.76 -13.29
N MET A 74 3.86 13.47 -13.17
CA MET A 74 4.97 12.95 -12.37
C MET A 74 6.32 13.50 -12.87
N GLN A 75 6.53 13.54 -14.18
CA GLN A 75 7.73 14.13 -14.80
C GLN A 75 7.90 15.63 -14.49
N ARG A 76 6.82 16.32 -14.12
CA ARG A 76 6.80 17.74 -13.76
C ARG A 76 6.82 17.95 -12.23
N GLY A 77 7.03 16.91 -11.45
CA GLY A 77 7.01 16.96 -9.98
C GLY A 77 5.61 17.01 -9.37
N VAL A 78 4.55 16.81 -10.17
CA VAL A 78 3.17 16.74 -9.70
C VAL A 78 2.81 15.27 -9.48
N TRP A 79 2.94 14.82 -8.23
CA TRP A 79 2.72 13.42 -7.83
C TRP A 79 1.24 13.04 -7.65
N THR A 80 0.33 13.99 -7.87
CA THR A 80 -1.11 13.79 -7.72
C THR A 80 -1.79 13.72 -9.10
N SER A 81 -2.67 12.73 -9.26
CA SER A 81 -3.60 12.71 -10.39
C SER A 81 -5.01 12.59 -9.84
N VAL A 82 -5.98 13.33 -10.39
CA VAL A 82 -7.36 13.33 -9.89
C VAL A 82 -7.99 11.93 -9.89
N ARG A 83 -7.48 11.02 -10.73
CA ARG A 83 -7.97 9.64 -10.88
C ARG A 83 -7.06 8.57 -10.26
N PHE A 84 -5.88 8.95 -9.79
CA PHE A 84 -4.95 8.02 -9.15
C PHE A 84 -4.62 8.59 -7.77
N GLY A 85 -4.84 7.81 -6.72
CA GLY A 85 -4.54 8.21 -5.35
C GLY A 85 -3.10 8.72 -5.15
N ASP A 86 -2.85 9.32 -3.99
CA ASP A 86 -1.55 9.87 -3.64
C ASP A 86 -0.76 8.84 -2.81
N MET A 87 0.21 8.19 -3.45
CA MET A 87 1.02 7.13 -2.83
C MET A 87 1.76 7.62 -1.57
N ARG A 88 2.19 8.88 -1.53
CA ARG A 88 2.89 9.46 -0.36
C ARG A 88 1.93 9.58 0.81
N ARG A 89 0.72 10.08 0.57
CA ARG A 89 -0.31 10.20 1.62
C ARG A 89 -0.79 8.83 2.10
N ALA A 90 -0.94 7.87 1.20
CA ALA A 90 -1.29 6.50 1.56
C ALA A 90 -0.21 5.84 2.44
N LEU A 91 1.07 6.00 2.09
CA LEU A 91 2.21 5.53 2.91
C LEU A 91 2.17 6.16 4.30
N SER A 92 2.09 7.48 4.41
CA SER A 92 2.06 8.16 5.71
C SER A 92 0.87 7.74 6.58
N ALA A 93 -0.29 7.47 5.98
CA ALA A 93 -1.45 6.95 6.71
C ALA A 93 -1.20 5.54 7.24
N CYS A 94 -0.65 4.64 6.42
CA CYS A 94 -0.27 3.28 6.82
C CYS A 94 0.80 3.28 7.92
N GLU A 95 1.86 4.08 7.81
CA GLU A 95 2.89 4.22 8.86
C GLU A 95 2.28 4.59 10.20
N ARG A 96 1.38 5.58 10.20
CA ARG A 96 0.71 6.04 11.42
C ARG A 96 -0.19 4.95 12.02
N LEU A 97 -0.89 4.17 11.17
CA LEU A 97 -1.71 3.03 11.60
C LEU A 97 -0.86 1.91 12.21
N ILE A 98 0.30 1.60 11.62
CA ILE A 98 1.27 0.63 12.17
C ILE A 98 1.75 1.07 13.56
N LEU A 99 2.08 2.36 13.74
CA LEU A 99 2.50 2.88 15.04
C LEU A 99 1.42 2.78 16.12
N LEU A 100 0.14 2.86 15.72
CA LEU A 100 -1.00 2.68 16.62
C LEU A 100 -1.31 1.20 16.92
N LYS A 101 -0.60 0.25 16.28
CA LYS A 101 -0.71 -1.22 16.47
C LYS A 101 -2.15 -1.72 16.37
N THR A 102 -2.91 -1.21 15.40
CA THR A 102 -4.35 -1.50 15.28
C THR A 102 -4.65 -2.83 14.61
N ASP A 103 -3.93 -3.15 13.54
CA ASP A 103 -4.18 -4.33 12.70
C ASP A 103 -2.87 -4.72 11.99
N PRO A 104 -2.41 -5.99 12.08
CA PRO A 104 -1.22 -6.44 11.36
C PRO A 104 -1.33 -6.26 9.85
N LYS A 105 -2.54 -6.22 9.26
CA LYS A 105 -2.75 -5.98 7.82
C LYS A 105 -2.19 -4.64 7.35
N GLU A 106 -1.98 -3.69 8.24
CA GLU A 106 -1.34 -2.42 7.89
C GLU A 106 0.13 -2.60 7.49
N LEU A 107 0.81 -3.64 7.98
CA LEU A 107 2.19 -3.98 7.60
C LEU A 107 2.29 -4.40 6.13
N ARG A 108 1.42 -5.30 5.66
CA ARG A 108 1.42 -5.74 4.26
C ARG A 108 0.97 -4.62 3.30
N ASP A 109 0.05 -3.76 3.74
CA ASP A 109 -0.45 -2.64 2.94
C ASP A 109 0.64 -1.58 2.78
N TYR A 110 1.39 -1.32 3.85
CA TYR A 110 2.58 -0.48 3.79
C TYR A 110 3.67 -1.10 2.90
N ALA A 111 3.94 -2.40 3.07
CA ALA A 111 4.96 -3.12 2.30
C ALA A 111 4.70 -3.09 0.78
N VAL A 112 3.45 -3.27 0.34
CA VAL A 112 3.12 -3.21 -1.09
C VAL A 112 3.23 -1.78 -1.66
N LEU A 113 2.94 -0.75 -0.88
CA LEU A 113 3.19 0.63 -1.31
C LEU A 113 4.68 0.94 -1.45
N LEU A 114 5.52 0.45 -0.52
CA LEU A 114 6.98 0.55 -0.61
C LEU A 114 7.52 -0.16 -1.86
N TYR A 115 6.98 -1.34 -2.18
CA TYR A 115 7.33 -2.07 -3.40
C TYR A 115 7.11 -1.20 -4.66
N HIS A 116 5.96 -0.53 -4.75
CA HIS A 116 5.64 0.35 -5.89
C HIS A 116 6.48 1.65 -5.90
N CYS A 117 7.02 2.06 -4.76
CA CYS A 117 7.98 3.16 -4.67
C CYS A 117 9.43 2.75 -5.02
N GLY A 118 9.72 1.46 -5.20
CA GLY A 118 11.06 0.95 -5.45
C GLY A 118 11.92 0.76 -4.20
N PHE A 119 11.34 0.88 -2.99
CA PHE A 119 12.01 0.58 -1.71
C PHE A 119 11.91 -0.92 -1.43
N TYR A 120 12.66 -1.72 -2.19
CA TYR A 120 12.50 -3.17 -2.22
C TYR A 120 13.00 -3.85 -0.93
N GLU A 121 14.11 -3.38 -0.36
CA GLU A 121 14.65 -3.89 0.90
C GLU A 121 13.68 -3.65 2.06
N GLU A 122 13.18 -2.43 2.20
CA GLU A 122 12.21 -2.06 3.23
C GLU A 122 10.88 -2.80 3.03
N SER A 123 10.39 -2.88 1.79
CA SER A 123 9.19 -3.66 1.45
C SER A 123 9.32 -5.11 1.92
N LEU A 124 10.45 -5.77 1.63
CA LEU A 124 10.70 -7.14 2.05
C LEU A 124 10.73 -7.29 3.58
N GLN A 125 11.30 -6.32 4.30
CA GLN A 125 11.32 -6.33 5.77
C GLN A 125 9.90 -6.28 6.33
N TYR A 126 9.05 -5.38 5.84
CA TYR A 126 7.66 -5.27 6.34
C TYR A 126 6.80 -6.48 5.99
N PHE A 127 7.00 -7.11 4.83
CA PHE A 127 6.34 -8.38 4.53
C PHE A 127 6.73 -9.51 5.48
N LYS A 128 8.02 -9.58 5.88
CA LYS A 128 8.47 -10.57 6.88
C LYS A 128 7.86 -10.29 8.25
N LEU A 129 7.82 -9.02 8.68
CA LEU A 129 7.16 -8.62 9.93
C LEU A 129 5.68 -9.02 9.92
N TYR A 130 4.97 -8.78 8.82
CA TYR A 130 3.58 -9.21 8.65
C TYR A 130 3.44 -10.73 8.82
N GLN A 131 4.27 -11.51 8.13
CA GLN A 131 4.23 -12.98 8.26
C GLN A 131 4.54 -13.46 9.68
N ASP A 132 5.45 -12.80 10.40
CA ASP A 132 5.79 -13.17 11.77
C ASP A 132 4.62 -12.88 12.73
N ASP A 133 3.89 -11.78 12.52
CA ASP A 133 2.68 -11.44 13.30
C ASP A 133 1.48 -12.35 12.97
N THR A 134 1.36 -12.84 11.73
CA THR A 134 0.21 -13.68 11.31
C THR A 134 0.44 -15.19 11.43
N LYS A 135 1.68 -15.67 11.60
CA LYS A 135 2.01 -17.10 11.83
C LYS A 135 1.33 -17.70 13.08
N GLN A 136 0.81 -16.88 13.98
CA GLN A 136 0.09 -17.35 15.17
C GLN A 136 -1.39 -17.66 14.90
N SER A 137 -1.97 -17.19 13.79
CA SER A 137 -3.34 -17.50 13.40
C SER A 137 -3.38 -18.64 12.40
N ASP A 138 -3.72 -19.84 12.87
CA ASP A 138 -3.92 -21.05 12.06
C ASP A 138 -5.16 -20.84 11.16
N SER A 139 -4.94 -20.30 9.96
CA SER A 139 -6.00 -19.95 9.01
C SER A 139 -5.63 -20.47 7.63
N THR A 140 -6.62 -21.06 6.96
CA THR A 140 -6.62 -21.41 5.53
C THR A 140 -5.94 -20.34 4.68
N LYS A 141 -5.16 -20.76 3.66
CA LYS A 141 -4.49 -19.85 2.70
C LYS A 141 -5.50 -18.89 2.07
N ASP A 142 -5.51 -17.66 2.58
CA ASP A 142 -6.24 -16.54 2.01
C ASP A 142 -5.56 -16.11 0.70
N LEU A 143 -6.34 -15.59 -0.25
CA LEU A 143 -5.82 -15.02 -1.50
C LEU A 143 -4.81 -13.90 -1.23
N GLU A 144 -4.96 -13.19 -0.11
CA GLU A 144 -4.02 -12.17 0.33
C GLU A 144 -2.67 -12.77 0.74
N GLU A 145 -2.66 -13.92 1.41
CA GLU A 145 -1.41 -14.61 1.77
C GLU A 145 -0.67 -15.14 0.55
N GLU A 146 -1.39 -15.69 -0.44
CA GLU A 146 -0.78 -16.10 -1.71
C GLU A 146 -0.15 -14.90 -2.45
N ALA A 147 -0.81 -13.74 -2.44
CA ALA A 147 -0.28 -12.53 -3.03
C ALA A 147 0.96 -12.01 -2.28
N VAL A 148 1.01 -12.11 -0.93
CA VAL A 148 2.20 -11.82 -0.13
C VAL A 148 3.35 -12.75 -0.49
N GLU A 149 3.13 -14.07 -0.55
CA GLU A 149 4.14 -15.05 -0.93
C GLU A 149 4.76 -14.71 -2.31
N LYS A 150 3.92 -14.39 -3.30
CA LYS A 150 4.38 -14.00 -4.65
C LYS A 150 5.18 -12.69 -4.66
N LEU A 151 4.75 -11.69 -3.90
CA LEU A 151 5.48 -10.42 -3.76
C LEU A 151 6.86 -10.64 -3.13
N ILE A 152 6.94 -11.47 -2.08
CA ILE A 152 8.22 -11.83 -1.45
C ILE A 152 9.15 -12.55 -2.43
N ILE A 153 8.64 -13.52 -3.20
CA ILE A 153 9.43 -14.22 -4.22
C ILE A 153 9.98 -13.20 -5.24
N ARG A 154 9.12 -12.32 -5.75
CA ARG A 154 9.51 -11.29 -6.72
C ARG A 154 10.55 -10.32 -6.16
N LEU A 155 10.36 -9.85 -4.92
CA LEU A 155 11.32 -8.99 -4.23
C LEU A 155 12.70 -9.66 -4.11
N ASN A 156 12.74 -10.95 -3.73
CA ASN A 156 14.00 -11.68 -3.67
C ASN A 156 14.68 -11.78 -5.04
N LEU A 157 13.92 -11.99 -6.12
CA LEU A 157 14.47 -12.01 -7.48
C LEU A 157 15.07 -10.64 -7.86
N ILE A 158 14.33 -9.54 -7.62
CA ILE A 158 14.81 -8.18 -7.88
C ILE A 158 16.09 -7.87 -7.10
N LEU A 159 16.11 -8.19 -5.81
CA LEU A 159 17.27 -7.96 -4.94
C LEU A 159 18.48 -8.83 -5.33
N MET A 160 18.24 -10.04 -5.85
CA MET A 160 19.30 -10.87 -6.42
C MET A 160 19.85 -10.26 -7.72
N GLU A 161 19.01 -9.75 -8.62
CA GLU A 161 19.44 -9.12 -9.89
C GLU A 161 20.33 -7.89 -9.68
N ALA A 162 20.09 -7.09 -8.64
CA ALA A 162 20.96 -5.97 -8.25
C ALA A 162 22.38 -6.44 -7.86
N GLY A 163 22.52 -7.67 -7.38
CA GLY A 163 23.81 -8.31 -7.14
C GLY A 163 24.49 -8.84 -8.42
N TRP A 164 23.73 -9.10 -9.49
CA TRP A 164 24.21 -9.69 -10.75
C TRP A 164 24.59 -8.61 -11.77
N SER A 165 24.06 -7.40 -11.61
CA SER A 165 24.33 -6.23 -12.43
C SER A 165 24.96 -5.12 -11.58
N ARG A 166 26.22 -5.27 -11.19
CA ARG A 166 27.00 -4.15 -10.65
C ARG A 166 27.29 -3.14 -11.77
N GLN A 167 26.27 -2.43 -12.23
CA GLN A 167 26.43 -1.14 -12.88
C GLN A 167 26.32 -0.07 -11.80
N SER A 168 27.44 0.64 -11.65
CA SER A 168 27.68 1.75 -10.75
C SER A 168 26.62 2.85 -10.87
N ASP A 169 26.13 3.28 -9.71
CA ASP A 169 25.70 4.64 -9.39
C ASP A 169 24.71 5.33 -10.34
N HIS A 170 23.42 5.04 -10.13
CA HIS A 170 22.40 6.09 -10.12
C HIS A 170 21.62 6.07 -8.81
N ARG A 171 22.34 6.14 -7.69
CA ARG A 171 21.74 6.52 -6.41
C ARG A 171 21.27 7.98 -6.50
N SER A 172 20.01 8.17 -6.12
CA SER A 172 19.39 9.43 -5.66
C SER A 172 19.35 10.62 -6.64
N SER A 173 18.35 10.65 -7.53
CA SER A 173 17.75 11.92 -7.97
C SER A 173 16.30 12.13 -7.50
N LEU A 174 15.68 11.14 -6.86
CA LEU A 174 14.26 11.19 -6.47
C LEU A 174 13.98 11.90 -5.13
N PHE A 175 15.00 12.16 -4.30
CA PHE A 175 14.81 12.75 -2.95
C PHE A 175 15.71 13.94 -2.61
N ASN A 176 16.36 14.58 -3.60
CA ASN A 176 16.96 15.89 -3.39
C ASN A 176 15.91 17.00 -3.56
N ASN A 177 14.93 17.05 -2.65
CA ASN A 177 14.08 18.23 -2.50
C ASN A 177 14.29 18.78 -1.08
N SER A 178 15.38 19.53 -0.95
CA SER A 178 15.71 20.37 0.21
C SER A 178 14.91 21.68 0.25
N ASP A 179 13.77 21.78 -0.44
CA ASP A 179 13.00 23.01 -0.51
C ASP A 179 11.72 22.92 0.34
N PRO A 180 11.48 23.91 1.21
CA PRO A 180 10.31 23.95 2.09
C PRO A 180 9.12 24.52 1.32
N TRP A 181 8.00 23.80 1.32
CA TRP A 181 6.67 24.36 1.10
C TRP A 181 5.69 23.67 2.03
#